data_AF-A0A2V8WNF1-F1
#
_entry.id   AF-A0A2V8WNF1-F1
#
_cell.length_a   1.000
_cell.length_b   1.000
_cell.length_c   1.000
_cell.angle_alpha   90.00
_cell.angle_beta   90.00
_cell.angle_gamma   90.00
#
_symmetry.space_group_name_H-M   'P 1'
#
loop_
_entity.id
_entity.type
_entity.pdbx_description
1 polymer ?
#
loop_
_entity_poly.entity_id
_entity_poly.type
_entity_poly.pdbx_seq_one_letter_code
_entity_poly.pdbx_strand_id
1 'polypeptide(L)'
;FWKDDELIPAKRSRKTAREMGHLPLSGNSGLLRRPFRLGKARRVLIHLNNTNPALNEESPEHRAVREAGWEIAYDGMEFEL
;
A
#
# COMPACT_ATOMS: atom_id res chain seq x y z
N PHE A 1 -0.85 -3.60 -3.50
CA PHE A 1 -1.24 -2.93 -4.75
C PHE A 1 -1.84 -1.56 -4.43
N TRP A 2 -1.46 -0.53 -5.16
CA TRP A 2 -2.00 0.81 -5.12
C TRP A 2 -3.47 0.85 -5.56
N LYS A 3 -3.78 0.33 -6.76
CA LYS A 3 -5.14 0.20 -7.30
C LYS A 3 -5.53 -1.27 -7.46
N ASP A 4 -6.83 -1.53 -7.58
CA ASP A 4 -7.34 -2.89 -7.75
C ASP A 4 -6.90 -3.51 -9.06
N ASP A 5 -6.74 -2.71 -10.10
CA ASP A 5 -6.33 -3.13 -11.43
C ASP A 5 -4.83 -2.94 -11.72
N GLU A 6 -3.98 -2.64 -10.72
CA GLU A 6 -2.56 -2.23 -10.91
C GLU A 6 -1.78 -3.08 -11.93
N LEU A 7 -1.96 -4.39 -11.91
CA LEU A 7 -1.21 -5.31 -12.78
C LEU A 7 -1.71 -5.39 -14.23
N ILE A 8 -2.94 -4.97 -14.48
CA ILE A 8 -3.59 -5.08 -15.79
C ILE A 8 -2.96 -4.06 -16.76
N PRO A 9 -2.91 -2.73 -16.47
CA PRO A 9 -2.19 -1.77 -17.29
C PRO A 9 -0.69 -2.06 -17.38
N ALA A 10 -0.09 -2.60 -16.30
CA ALA A 10 1.31 -2.98 -16.26
C ALA A 10 1.63 -4.25 -17.07
N LYS A 11 0.61 -4.93 -17.64
CA LYS A 11 0.73 -6.18 -18.40
C LYS A 11 1.46 -7.30 -17.63
N ARG A 12 1.32 -7.32 -16.30
CA ARG A 12 1.94 -8.33 -15.43
C ARG A 12 0.98 -9.45 -15.01
N SER A 13 -0.33 -9.19 -15.03
CA SER A 13 -1.38 -10.16 -14.73
C SER A 13 -2.72 -9.72 -15.32
N ARG A 14 -3.66 -10.65 -15.47
CA ARG A 14 -5.07 -10.35 -15.77
C ARG A 14 -5.94 -10.25 -14.52
N LYS A 15 -5.41 -10.64 -13.35
CA LYS A 15 -6.12 -10.60 -12.07
C LYS A 15 -6.02 -9.23 -11.42
N THR A 16 -7.11 -8.80 -10.81
CA THR A 16 -7.16 -7.68 -9.86
C THR A 16 -6.50 -8.03 -8.53
N ALA A 17 -6.17 -7.02 -7.73
CA ALA A 17 -5.64 -7.18 -6.38
C ALA A 17 -6.59 -8.03 -5.52
N ARG A 18 -7.91 -7.79 -5.61
CA ARG A 18 -8.92 -8.56 -4.87
C ARG A 18 -8.99 -10.02 -5.28
N GLU A 19 -8.90 -10.33 -6.57
CA GLU A 19 -8.82 -11.73 -7.05
C GLU A 19 -7.55 -12.44 -6.58
N MET A 20 -6.51 -11.68 -6.23
CA MET A 20 -5.29 -12.20 -5.61
C MET A 20 -5.35 -12.17 -4.08
N GLY A 21 -6.49 -11.82 -3.47
CA GLY A 21 -6.66 -11.78 -2.02
C GLY A 21 -6.07 -10.55 -1.32
N HIS A 22 -5.75 -9.49 -2.06
CA HIS A 22 -5.15 -8.26 -1.52
C HIS A 22 -6.13 -7.08 -1.55
N LEU A 23 -6.14 -6.29 -0.47
CA LEU A 23 -6.86 -5.03 -0.43
C LEU A 23 -6.00 -3.92 -1.09
N PRO A 24 -6.53 -3.16 -2.07
CA PRO A 24 -5.82 -2.01 -2.62
C PRO A 24 -5.57 -0.91 -1.59
N LEU A 25 -4.46 -0.16 -1.73
CA LEU A 25 -4.14 0.97 -0.85
C LEU A 25 -5.09 2.16 -1.10
N SER A 26 -5.33 2.47 -2.38
CA SER A 26 -6.10 3.64 -2.82
C SER A 26 -7.55 3.29 -3.22
N GLY A 27 -8.31 4.32 -3.62
CA GLY A 27 -9.71 4.20 -4.00
C GLY A 27 -10.68 4.31 -2.82
N ASN A 28 -11.98 4.41 -3.12
CA ASN A 28 -13.03 4.68 -2.12
C ASN A 28 -13.10 3.64 -0.99
N SER A 29 -12.73 2.39 -1.29
CA SER A 29 -12.72 1.28 -0.33
C SER A 29 -11.31 0.79 0.02
N GLY A 30 -10.29 1.56 -0.36
CA GLY A 30 -8.88 1.25 -0.15
C GLY A 30 -8.44 1.39 1.30
N LEU A 31 -7.34 0.73 1.64
CA LEU A 31 -6.79 0.67 3.00
C LEU A 31 -6.56 2.06 3.60
N LEU A 32 -6.02 3.01 2.83
CA LEU A 32 -5.63 4.34 3.33
C LEU A 32 -6.83 5.20 3.79
N ARG A 33 -8.05 4.91 3.31
CA ARG A 33 -9.28 5.60 3.71
C ARG A 33 -10.02 4.92 4.86
N ARG A 34 -9.61 3.72 5.27
CA ARG A 34 -10.31 2.97 6.33
C ARG A 34 -10.02 3.59 7.69
N PRO A 35 -11.04 3.85 8.52
CA PRO A 35 -10.81 4.32 9.88
C PRO A 35 -10.16 3.21 10.70
N PHE A 36 -8.97 3.47 11.24
CA PHE A 36 -8.32 2.56 12.17
C PHE A 36 -8.86 2.82 13.58
N ARG A 37 -9.49 1.79 14.15
CA ARG A 37 -10.01 1.81 15.52
C ARG A 37 -8.95 1.52 16.58
N LEU A 38 -7.73 1.15 16.15
CA LEU A 38 -6.61 0.78 17.01
C LEU A 38 -5.78 2.03 17.34
N GLY A 39 -6.25 2.85 18.29
CA GLY A 39 -5.52 3.92 19.00
C GLY A 39 -4.29 4.56 18.31
N LYS A 40 -3.24 4.82 19.10
CA LYS A 40 -1.92 5.28 18.62
C LYS A 40 -1.01 4.06 18.38
N ALA A 41 -1.32 3.28 17.35
CA ALA A 41 -0.42 2.23 16.88
C ALA A 41 0.46 2.73 15.71
N ARG A 42 1.73 2.32 15.68
CA ARG A 42 2.59 2.45 14.49
C ARG A 42 2.02 1.57 13.38
N ARG A 43 1.94 2.09 12.15
CA ARG A 43 1.31 1.40 11.02
C ARG A 43 2.30 1.29 9.88
N VAL A 44 2.65 0.06 9.50
CA VAL A 44 3.65 -0.19 8.47
C VAL A 44 3.06 -1.09 7.38
N LEU A 45 3.18 -0.66 6.13
CA LEU A 45 2.86 -1.44 4.95
C LEU A 45 4.06 -2.31 4.58
N ILE A 46 3.86 -3.62 4.52
CA ILE A 46 4.84 -4.59 4.02
C ILE A 46 4.22 -5.40 2.88
N HIS A 47 5.03 -6.20 2.17
CA HIS A 47 4.58 -7.04 1.05
C HIS A 47 3.97 -6.19 -0.10
N LEU A 48 4.66 -5.09 -0.45
CA LEU A 48 4.33 -4.30 -1.64
C LEU A 48 4.79 -5.04 -2.89
N ASN A 49 3.90 -5.13 -3.89
CA ASN A 49 4.27 -5.66 -5.19
C ASN A 49 5.26 -4.72 -5.89
N ASN A 50 6.17 -5.27 -6.71
CA ASN A 50 7.20 -4.50 -7.43
C ASN A 50 6.64 -3.39 -8.35
N THR A 51 5.40 -3.49 -8.81
CA THR A 51 4.74 -2.46 -9.62
C THR A 51 4.09 -1.34 -8.82
N ASN A 52 4.11 -1.42 -7.48
CA ASN A 52 3.41 -0.46 -6.66
C ASN A 52 4.13 0.91 -6.70
N PRO A 53 3.48 1.98 -7.21
CA PRO A 53 4.11 3.30 -7.35
C PRO A 53 4.60 3.88 -6.02
N ALA A 54 4.04 3.45 -4.88
CA ALA A 54 4.49 3.88 -3.56
C ALA A 54 5.94 3.46 -3.23
N LEU A 55 6.54 2.54 -4.00
CA LEU A 55 7.97 2.22 -3.91
C LEU A 55 8.86 3.34 -4.45
N ASN A 56 8.36 4.24 -5.31
CA ASN A 56 9.07 5.44 -5.70
C ASN A 56 8.82 6.54 -4.64
N GLU A 57 9.85 6.89 -3.88
CA GLU A 57 9.78 7.87 -2.78
C GLU A 57 9.35 9.28 -3.23
N GLU A 58 9.56 9.63 -4.49
CA GLU A 58 9.17 10.93 -5.07
C GLU A 58 7.71 10.96 -5.56
N SER A 59 7.05 9.80 -5.61
CA SER A 59 5.71 9.67 -6.16
C SER A 59 4.63 10.32 -5.28
N PRO A 60 3.55 10.83 -5.88
CA PRO A 60 2.38 11.26 -5.11
C PRO A 60 1.77 10.11 -4.29
N GLU A 61 1.89 8.87 -4.74
CA GLU A 61 1.44 7.68 -4.03
C GLU A 61 2.22 7.43 -2.74
N HIS A 62 3.54 7.56 -2.77
CA HIS A 62 4.37 7.48 -1.58
C HIS A 62 3.98 8.57 -0.57
N ARG A 63 3.85 9.83 -1.02
CA ARG A 63 3.39 10.94 -0.16
C ARG A 63 2.04 10.66 0.48
N ALA A 64 1.06 10.17 -0.29
CA ALA A 64 -0.26 9.85 0.22
C ALA A 64 -0.26 8.74 1.30
N VAL A 65 0.65 7.76 1.20
CA VAL A 65 0.85 6.76 2.27
C VAL A 65 1.34 7.43 3.55
N ARG A 66 2.34 8.32 3.45
CA ARG A 66 2.90 9.03 4.61
C ARG A 66 1.88 9.95 5.26
N GLU A 67 1.12 10.71 4.46
CA GLU A 67 0.05 11.61 4.92
C GLU A 67 -1.10 10.87 5.61
N ALA A 68 -1.37 9.63 5.20
CA ALA A 68 -2.35 8.77 5.87
C ALA A 68 -1.85 8.17 7.21
N GLY A 69 -0.64 8.53 7.65
CA GLY A 69 -0.03 8.07 8.89
C GLY A 69 0.53 6.65 8.81
N TRP A 70 0.89 6.20 7.60
CA TRP A 70 1.54 4.91 7.38
C TRP A 70 3.03 5.07 7.04
N GLU A 71 3.79 4.05 7.37
CA GLU A 71 5.16 3.83 6.89
C GLU A 71 5.17 2.73 5.84
N ILE A 72 6.20 2.71 5.00
CA ILE A 72 6.47 1.64 4.05
C ILE A 72 7.69 0.90 4.57
N ALA A 73 7.56 -0.41 4.75
CA ALA A 73 8.65 -1.25 5.17
C ALA A 73 9.76 -1.27 4.11
N TYR A 74 10.99 -1.36 4.58
CA TYR A 74 12.19 -1.54 3.77
C TYR A 74 13.01 -2.70 4.33
N ASP A 75 13.87 -3.27 3.49
CA ASP A 75 14.74 -4.37 3.90
C ASP A 75 15.69 -3.90 4.99
N GLY A 76 15.76 -4.64 6.11
CA GLY A 76 16.53 -4.24 7.29
C GLY A 76 15.79 -3.32 8.26
N MET A 77 14.50 -3.05 8.07
CA MET A 77 13.69 -2.31 9.03
C MET A 77 13.55 -3.10 10.35
N GLU A 78 13.97 -2.47 11.45
CA GLU A 78 13.88 -3.02 12.80
C GLU A 78 12.77 -2.32 13.62
N PHE A 79 12.23 -3.04 14.59
CA PHE A 79 11.22 -2.54 15.53
C PHE A 79 11.66 -2.82 16.96
N GLU A 80 11.60 -1.78 17.80
CA GLU A 80 11.59 -1.91 19.25
C GLU A 80 10.17 -1.58 19.73
N LEU A 81 9.63 -2.39 20.63
CA LEU A 81 8.23 -2.35 21.07
C LEU A 81 8.12 -2.05 22.56
#